data_AF-A0A1Z3FRW7-F1
#
_entry.id   AF-A0A1Z3FRW7-F1
#
_cell.length_a   1.000
_cell.length_b   1.000
_cell.length_c   1.000
_cell.angle_alpha   90.00
_cell.angle_beta   90.00
_cell.angle_gamma   90.00
#
_symmetry.space_group_name_H-M   'P 1'
#
loop_
_entity.id
_entity.type
_entity.pdbx_description
1 polymer ?
#
loop_
_entity_poly.entity_id
_entity_poly.type
_entity_poly.pdbx_seq_one_letter_code
_entity_poly.pdbx_strand_id
1 'polypeptide(L)'
;HANGASMFFIVVYLHIFRGLYYASYSSPREFVWCLGVVIFLLMIVTAFIGYVLPWGQMSFWGATVITSLASAIPVVGDTIVTWLWGGFSVDNATLNRFFSLHYLLPFILVGASLLHLAAL
;
A
#
# COMPACT_ATOMS: atom_id res chain seq x y z
N HIS A 1 7.42 -5.46 -15.09
CA HIS A 1 6.63 -4.86 -13.99
C HIS A 1 6.58 -5.77 -12.76
N ALA A 2 6.02 -6.98 -12.86
CA ALA A 2 5.88 -7.92 -11.73
C ALA A 2 7.16 -8.14 -10.89
N ASN A 3 8.27 -8.58 -11.50
CA ASN A 3 9.53 -8.78 -10.77
C ASN A 3 10.11 -7.48 -10.20
N GLY A 4 9.82 -6.34 -10.83
CA GLY A 4 10.23 -5.03 -10.34
C GLY A 4 9.59 -4.67 -9.00
N ALA A 5 8.31 -5.02 -8.81
CA ALA A 5 7.63 -4.84 -7.53
C ALA A 5 8.31 -5.66 -6.41
N SER A 6 8.65 -6.93 -6.68
CA SER A 6 9.37 -7.77 -5.72
C SER A 6 10.75 -7.18 -5.36
N MET A 7 11.51 -6.74 -6.36
CA MET A 7 12.80 -6.08 -6.12
C MET A 7 12.66 -4.79 -5.31
N PHE A 8 11.59 -4.02 -5.52
CA PHE A 8 11.33 -2.81 -4.76
C PHE A 8 11.15 -3.11 -3.26
N PHE A 9 10.35 -4.13 -2.92
CA PHE A 9 10.21 -4.56 -1.52
C PHE A 9 11.51 -5.08 -0.92
N ILE A 10 12.30 -5.87 -1.67
CA ILE A 10 13.61 -6.36 -1.19
C ILE A 10 14.51 -5.18 -0.81
N VAL A 11 14.64 -4.18 -1.69
CA VAL A 11 15.47 -3.00 -1.43
C VAL A 11 14.95 -2.19 -0.24
N VAL A 12 13.64 -2.01 -0.12
CA VAL A 12 13.06 -1.27 1.01
C VAL A 12 13.22 -2.03 2.32
N TYR A 13 13.09 -3.35 2.35
CA TYR A 13 13.40 -4.13 3.55
C TYR A 13 14.85 -3.94 3.96
N LEU A 14 15.81 -4.05 3.03
CA LEU A 14 17.22 -3.78 3.32
C LEU A 14 17.44 -2.36 3.85
N HIS A 15 16.75 -1.37 3.28
CA HIS A 15 16.80 0.02 3.71
C HIS A 15 16.27 0.20 5.14
N ILE A 16 15.13 -0.41 5.48
CA ILE A 16 14.55 -0.40 6.83
C ILE A 16 15.50 -1.08 7.82
N PHE A 17 16.02 -2.26 7.50
CA PHE A 17 16.93 -2.99 8.40
C PHE A 17 18.25 -2.24 8.61
N ARG A 18 18.79 -1.59 7.58
CA ARG A 18 19.92 -0.66 7.72
C ARG A 18 19.57 0.47 8.69
N GLY A 19 18.38 1.06 8.57
CA GLY A 19 17.89 2.11 9.46
C GLY A 19 17.79 1.64 10.91
N LEU A 20 17.30 0.42 11.14
CA LEU A 20 17.25 -0.19 12.48
C LEU A 20 18.65 -0.46 13.04
N TYR A 21 19.54 -1.03 12.23
CA TYR A 21 20.90 -1.39 12.65
C TYR A 21 21.74 -0.17 13.07
N TYR A 22 21.64 0.94 12.33
CA TYR A 22 22.36 2.18 12.64
C TYR A 22 21.54 3.17 13.46
N ALA A 23 20.41 2.74 14.04
CA ALA A 23 19.49 3.58 14.81
C ALA A 23 19.12 4.91 14.11
N SER A 24 19.00 4.89 12.78
CA SER A 24 18.73 6.08 11.94
C SER A 24 17.33 6.66 12.12
N TYR A 25 16.50 6.03 12.95
CA TYR A 25 15.20 6.52 13.40
C TYR A 25 15.27 7.42 14.64
N SER A 26 16.45 7.52 15.28
CA SER A 26 16.64 8.30 16.50
C SER A 26 16.85 9.78 16.19
N SER A 27 16.78 10.60 17.24
CA SER A 27 17.02 12.04 17.16
C SER A 27 18.30 12.40 16.38
N PRO A 28 18.25 13.37 15.45
CA PRO A 28 17.12 14.25 15.09
C PRO A 28 16.30 13.78 13.86
N ARG A 29 16.31 12.48 13.53
CA ARG A 29 15.75 11.92 12.28
C ARG A 29 14.39 11.23 12.45
N GLU A 30 13.68 11.49 13.54
CA GLU A 30 12.40 10.85 13.83
C GLU A 30 11.38 11.12 12.71
N PHE A 31 11.36 12.35 12.17
CA PHE A 31 10.44 12.72 11.10
C PHE A 31 10.73 12.01 9.78
N VAL A 32 12.02 11.83 9.44
CA VAL A 32 12.45 11.02 8.28
C VAL A 32 11.90 9.61 8.42
N TRP A 33 12.06 9.00 9.61
CA TRP A 33 11.56 7.65 9.88
C TRP A 33 10.04 7.55 9.75
N CYS A 34 9.29 8.48 10.34
CA CYS A 34 7.82 8.52 10.21
C CYS A 34 7.38 8.61 8.74
N LEU A 35 8.02 9.48 7.94
CA LEU A 35 7.75 9.55 6.50
C LEU A 35 8.10 8.24 5.79
N GLY A 36 9.20 7.59 6.16
CA GLY A 36 9.58 6.27 5.63
C GLY A 36 8.53 5.19 5.90
N VAL A 37 7.94 5.18 7.11
CA VAL A 37 6.85 4.26 7.46
C VAL A 37 5.59 4.54 6.62
N VAL A 38 5.23 5.82 6.44
CA VAL A 38 4.09 6.21 5.58
C VAL A 38 4.32 5.76 4.13
N ILE A 39 5.51 5.98 3.59
CA ILE A 39 5.89 5.51 2.24
C ILE A 39 5.75 4.00 2.16
N PHE A 40 6.25 3.25 3.15
CA PHE A 40 6.18 1.80 3.17
C PHE A 40 4.73 1.29 3.15
N LEU A 41 3.83 1.87 3.95
CA LEU A 41 2.41 1.53 3.93
C LEU A 41 1.76 1.86 2.58
N LEU A 42 2.09 3.01 2.00
CA LEU A 42 1.59 3.42 0.69
C LEU A 42 2.08 2.48 -0.43
N MET A 43 3.31 1.98 -0.35
CA MET A 43 3.86 0.98 -1.26
C MET A 43 3.11 -0.35 -1.16
N ILE A 44 2.80 -0.83 0.05
CA ILE A 44 2.01 -2.06 0.26
C ILE A 44 0.64 -1.93 -0.41
N VAL A 45 -0.07 -0.83 -0.16
CA VAL A 45 -1.39 -0.59 -0.76
C VAL A 45 -1.27 -0.55 -2.28
N THR A 46 -0.31 0.21 -2.82
CA THR A 46 -0.10 0.35 -4.27
C THR A 46 0.18 -1.00 -4.94
N ALA A 47 1.06 -1.81 -4.36
CA ALA A 47 1.41 -3.11 -4.90
C ALA A 47 0.24 -4.10 -4.81
N PHE A 48 -0.49 -4.10 -3.70
CA PHE A 48 -1.67 -4.95 -3.52
C PHE A 48 -2.73 -4.68 -4.58
N ILE A 49 -3.15 -3.42 -4.76
CA ILE A 49 -4.18 -3.11 -5.77
C ILE A 49 -3.69 -3.33 -7.20
N GLY A 50 -2.38 -3.21 -7.45
CA GLY A 50 -1.75 -3.61 -8.71
C GLY A 50 -1.80 -5.12 -8.96
N TYR A 51 -1.62 -5.93 -7.91
CA TYR A 51 -1.73 -7.38 -7.95
C TYR A 51 -3.15 -7.88 -8.24
N VAL A 52 -4.17 -7.06 -7.95
CA VAL A 52 -5.57 -7.37 -8.26
C VAL A 52 -5.86 -7.26 -9.78
N LEU A 53 -5.14 -6.40 -10.50
CA LEU A 53 -5.45 -6.03 -11.89
C LEU A 53 -5.40 -7.17 -12.92
N PRO A 54 -4.49 -8.17 -12.83
CA PRO A 54 -4.49 -9.31 -13.76
C PRO A 54 -5.72 -10.22 -13.64
N TRP A 55 -6.55 -10.04 -12.59
CA TRP A 55 -7.81 -10.74 -12.38
C TRP A 55 -7.72 -12.27 -12.40
N GLY A 56 -6.63 -12.83 -11.88
CA GLY A 56 -6.48 -14.27 -11.65
C GLY A 56 -7.16 -14.75 -10.37
N GLN A 57 -7.14 -16.06 -10.12
CA GLN A 57 -7.72 -16.66 -8.90
C GLN A 57 -7.16 -16.03 -7.61
N MET A 58 -5.84 -15.94 -7.50
CA MET A 58 -5.20 -15.34 -6.33
C MET A 58 -5.47 -13.83 -6.22
N SER A 59 -5.63 -13.14 -7.35
CA SER A 59 -6.02 -11.72 -7.37
C SER A 59 -7.42 -11.50 -6.79
N PHE A 60 -8.39 -12.29 -7.24
CA PHE A 60 -9.79 -12.20 -6.80
C PHE A 60 -9.95 -12.54 -5.31
N TRP A 61 -9.40 -13.68 -4.89
CA TRP A 61 -9.49 -14.09 -3.48
C TRP A 61 -8.65 -13.20 -2.57
N GLY A 62 -7.48 -12.75 -3.04
CA GLY A 62 -6.67 -11.78 -2.31
C GLY A 62 -7.40 -10.46 -2.10
N ALA A 63 -8.08 -9.95 -3.14
CA ALA A 63 -8.92 -8.75 -3.01
C ALA A 63 -10.02 -8.94 -1.97
N THR A 64 -10.73 -10.08 -2.04
CA THR A 64 -11.83 -10.41 -1.11
C THR A 64 -11.34 -10.46 0.33
N VAL A 65 -10.28 -11.21 0.63
CA VAL A 65 -9.75 -11.36 1.99
C VAL A 65 -9.25 -10.03 2.56
N ILE A 66 -8.39 -9.31 1.83
CA ILE A 66 -7.73 -8.11 2.36
C ILE A 66 -8.72 -6.97 2.60
N THR A 67 -9.67 -6.76 1.68
CA THR A 67 -10.69 -5.72 1.87
C THR A 67 -11.70 -6.10 2.95
N SER A 68 -11.99 -7.39 3.13
CA SER A 68 -12.86 -7.86 4.21
C SER A 68 -12.28 -7.61 5.60
N LEU A 69 -10.97 -7.37 5.75
CA LEU A 69 -10.39 -6.96 7.05
C LEU A 69 -11.04 -5.69 7.60
N ALA A 70 -11.58 -4.82 6.73
CA ALA A 70 -12.29 -3.62 7.18
C ALA A 70 -13.62 -3.93 7.88
N SER A 71 -14.23 -5.11 7.68
CA SER A 71 -15.45 -5.51 8.39
C SER A 71 -15.22 -5.66 9.89
N ALA A 72 -13.96 -5.87 10.32
CA ALA A 72 -13.61 -5.96 11.73
C ALA A 72 -13.72 -4.62 12.48
N ILE A 73 -13.92 -3.50 11.79
CA ILE A 73 -14.12 -2.18 12.41
C ILE A 73 -15.54 -2.12 12.99
N PRO A 74 -15.70 -1.90 14.32
CA PRO A 74 -17.02 -1.83 14.92
C PRO A 74 -17.88 -0.71 14.32
N VAL A 75 -19.19 -0.94 14.25
CA VAL A 75 -20.24 0.01 13.80
C VAL A 75 -20.20 0.31 12.29
N VAL A 76 -19.03 0.55 11.69
CA VAL A 76 -18.91 1.04 10.31
C VAL A 76 -18.27 0.05 9.34
N GLY A 77 -17.76 -1.09 9.81
CA GLY A 77 -16.97 -2.03 9.00
C GLY A 77 -17.66 -2.51 7.73
N ASP A 78 -18.90 -3.01 7.83
CA ASP A 78 -19.66 -3.50 6.67
C ASP A 78 -19.95 -2.39 5.65
N THR A 79 -20.15 -1.15 6.13
CA THR A 79 -20.33 0.02 5.25
C THR A 79 -19.03 0.35 4.52
N ILE A 80 -17.88 0.23 5.19
CA ILE A 80 -16.57 0.44 4.56
C ILE A 80 -16.31 -0.64 3.50
N VAL A 81 -16.59 -1.91 3.80
CA VAL A 81 -16.38 -3.02 2.85
C VAL A 81 -17.24 -2.86 1.60
N THR A 82 -18.54 -2.63 1.77
CA THR A 82 -19.47 -2.39 0.65
C THR A 82 -19.08 -1.14 -0.15
N TRP A 83 -18.60 -0.09 0.52
CA TRP A 83 -18.04 1.09 -0.14
C TRP A 83 -16.75 0.78 -0.89
N LEU A 84 -15.85 -0.06 -0.38
CA LEU A 84 -14.62 -0.44 -1.08
C LEU A 84 -14.92 -1.24 -2.35
N TRP A 85 -15.89 -2.16 -2.28
CA TRP A 85 -16.29 -2.99 -3.41
C TRP A 85 -17.14 -2.24 -4.44
N GLY A 86 -17.93 -1.25 -3.99
CA GLY A 86 -18.93 -0.62 -4.86
C GLY A 86 -20.07 -1.57 -5.24
N GLY A 87 -20.36 -2.57 -4.38
CA GLY A 87 -21.33 -3.63 -4.60
C GLY A 87 -21.35 -4.63 -3.45
N PHE A 88 -22.02 -5.77 -3.65
CA PHE A 88 -22.14 -6.84 -2.64
C PHE A 88 -20.93 -7.78 -2.55
N SER A 89 -20.07 -7.76 -3.55
CA SER A 89 -18.85 -8.57 -3.64
C SER A 89 -17.78 -7.85 -4.45
N VAL A 90 -16.55 -8.35 -4.41
CA VAL A 90 -15.51 -7.94 -5.34
C VAL A 90 -15.95 -8.25 -6.76
N ASP A 91 -16.01 -7.22 -7.62
CA ASP A 91 -16.43 -7.33 -9.02
C ASP A 91 -15.80 -6.21 -9.87
N ASN A 92 -16.30 -6.00 -11.10
CA ASN A 92 -15.83 -5.00 -12.05
C ASN A 92 -15.79 -3.57 -11.48
N ALA A 93 -16.73 -3.21 -10.59
CA ALA A 93 -16.71 -1.92 -9.91
C ALA A 93 -15.45 -1.74 -9.04
N THR A 94 -15.07 -2.77 -8.27
CA THR A 94 -13.83 -2.83 -7.49
C THR A 94 -12.62 -2.72 -8.39
N LEU A 95 -12.58 -3.52 -9.47
CA LEU A 95 -11.44 -3.59 -10.38
C LEU A 95 -11.15 -2.24 -11.05
N ASN A 96 -12.17 -1.54 -11.55
CA ASN A 96 -12.00 -0.23 -12.18
C ASN A 96 -11.48 0.83 -11.21
N ARG A 97 -11.97 0.83 -9.97
CA ARG A 97 -11.49 1.75 -8.93
C ARG A 97 -10.04 1.44 -8.55
N PHE A 98 -9.72 0.17 -8.39
CA PHE A 98 -8.36 -0.27 -8.07
C PHE A 98 -7.38 0.07 -9.19
N PHE A 99 -7.78 -0.03 -10.46
CA PHE A 99 -6.97 0.43 -11.58
C PHE A 99 -6.68 1.93 -11.50
N SER A 100 -7.70 2.76 -11.31
CA SER A 100 -7.56 4.21 -11.19
C SER A 100 -6.66 4.59 -10.01
N LEU A 101 -6.86 3.97 -8.85
CA LEU A 101 -6.03 4.19 -7.67
C LEU A 101 -4.59 3.68 -7.89
N HIS A 102 -4.40 2.50 -8.47
CA HIS A 102 -3.06 1.95 -8.75
C HIS A 102 -2.25 2.86 -9.68
N TYR A 103 -2.92 3.57 -10.59
CA TYR A 103 -2.28 4.58 -11.42
C TYR A 103 -1.92 5.85 -10.64
N LEU A 104 -2.80 6.32 -9.75
CA LEU A 104 -2.61 7.55 -8.97
C LEU A 104 -1.54 7.42 -7.88
N LEU A 105 -1.57 6.34 -7.09
CA LEU A 105 -0.74 6.20 -5.89
C LEU A 105 0.78 6.27 -6.14
N PRO A 106 1.34 5.77 -7.27
CA PRO A 106 2.74 5.98 -7.62
C PRO A 106 3.17 7.46 -7.67
N PHE A 107 2.30 8.37 -8.11
CA PHE A 107 2.62 9.80 -8.12
C PHE A 107 2.63 10.40 -6.71
N ILE A 108 1.74 9.91 -5.84
CA ILE A 108 1.76 10.25 -4.41
C ILE A 108 3.04 9.71 -3.76
N LEU A 109 3.50 8.51 -4.13
CA LEU A 109 4.78 7.94 -3.67
C LEU A 109 5.96 8.79 -4.10
N VAL A 110 5.98 9.33 -5.32
CA VAL A 110 7.02 10.28 -5.76
C VAL A 110 7.00 11.52 -4.87
N GLY A 111 5.84 12.13 -4.64
CA GLY A 111 5.71 13.29 -3.75
C GLY A 111 6.16 13.01 -2.31
N ALA A 112 5.74 11.88 -1.74
CA ALA A 112 6.15 11.45 -0.40
C ALA A 112 7.65 11.18 -0.32
N SER A 113 8.25 10.61 -1.37
CA SER A 113 9.70 10.38 -1.44
C SER A 113 10.49 11.70 -1.48
N LEU A 114 10.00 12.71 -2.20
CA LEU A 114 10.60 14.05 -2.19
C LEU A 114 10.55 14.69 -0.80
N LEU A 115 9.42 14.56 -0.09
CA LEU A 115 9.29 15.02 1.29
C LEU A 115 10.24 14.27 2.24
N HIS A 116 10.40 12.96 2.05
CA HIS A 116 11.31 12.14 2.84
C HIS A 116 12.78 12.55 2.64
N LEU A 117 13.17 12.91 1.41
CA LEU A 117 14.50 13.46 1.11
C LEU A 117 14.68 14.86 1.70
N ALA A 118 13.66 15.71 1.64
CA ALA A 118 13.71 17.08 2.20
C ALA A 118 13.82 17.10 3.73
N ALA A 119 13.44 16.01 4.40
CA ALA A 119 13.50 15.86 5.85
C ALA A 119 14.86 15.37 6.39
N LEU A 120 15.81 14.98 5.52
CA LEU A 120 17.12 14.43 5.88
C LEU A 120 18.03 15.39 6.65
#